data_AF-A0A193SV46-F1
#
_entry.id   AF-A0A193SV46-F1
#
_cell.length_a   1.000
_cell.length_b   1.000
_cell.length_c   1.000
_cell.angle_alpha   90.00
_cell.angle_beta   90.00
_cell.angle_gamma   90.00
#
_symmetry.space_group_name_H-M   'P 1'
#
loop_
_entity.id
_entity.type
_entity.pdbx_description
1 polymer ?
#
loop_
_entity_poly.entity_id
_entity_poly.type
_entity_poly.pdbx_seq_one_letter_code
_entity_poly.pdbx_strand_id
1 'polypeptide(L)' 'MTPNAELYNPSTEYADKLISRIGQTPSWIAKRIGVTDKRIRYILDGERTVKGETTPIQMTYTEQFALECLVAEAIALRM' A
#
# COMPACT_ATOMS: atom_id res chain seq x y z
N MET A 1 -11.17 12.87 -2.36
CA MET A 1 -10.50 12.25 -3.53
C MET A 1 -11.50 11.31 -4.19
N THR A 2 -11.50 11.19 -5.52
CA THR A 2 -12.49 10.38 -6.25
C THR A 2 -11.83 9.10 -6.78
N PRO A 3 -12.44 7.91 -6.62
CA PRO A 3 -11.90 6.67 -7.20
C PRO A 3 -11.88 6.73 -8.74
N ASN A 4 -10.75 6.38 -9.37
CA ASN A 4 -10.70 5.97 -10.77
C ASN A 4 -9.77 4.74 -10.93
N ALA A 5 -10.33 3.61 -11.37
CA ALA A 5 -9.61 2.36 -11.60
C ALA A 5 -8.67 2.39 -12.82
N GLU A 6 -8.84 3.34 -13.74
CA GLU A 6 -7.92 3.56 -14.87
C GLU A 6 -6.51 4.00 -14.41
N LEU A 7 -6.39 4.51 -13.18
CA LEU A 7 -5.14 4.91 -12.55
C LEU A 7 -4.48 3.77 -11.75
N TYR A 8 -4.97 2.54 -11.88
CA TYR A 8 -4.43 1.39 -11.16
C TYR A 8 -2.97 1.09 -11.53
N ASN A 9 -2.10 1.11 -10.53
CA ASN A 9 -0.67 0.85 -10.65
C ASN A 9 -0.24 -0.15 -9.55
N PRO A 10 -0.17 -1.45 -9.88
CA PRO A 10 0.17 -2.51 -8.92
C PRO A 10 1.67 -2.62 -8.57
N SER A 11 2.52 -1.73 -9.10
CA SER A 11 3.99 -1.83 -8.93
C SER A 11 4.44 -1.62 -7.47
N THR A 12 5.46 -2.38 -7.06
CA THR A 12 6.05 -2.29 -5.72
C THR A 12 6.67 -0.91 -5.50
N GLU A 13 7.28 -0.33 -6.54
CA GLU A 13 7.86 1.00 -6.52
C GLU A 13 6.80 2.11 -6.48
N TYR A 14 5.51 1.82 -6.71
CA TYR A 14 4.42 2.77 -6.45
C TYR A 14 3.90 2.62 -5.02
N ALA A 15 3.72 1.40 -4.53
CA ALA A 15 3.34 1.13 -3.14
C ALA A 15 4.36 1.73 -2.15
N ASP A 16 5.68 1.55 -2.39
CA ASP A 16 6.74 2.16 -1.59
C ASP A 16 6.67 3.69 -1.60
N LYS A 17 6.48 4.33 -2.77
CA LYS A 17 6.33 5.79 -2.87
C LYS A 17 5.12 6.30 -2.09
N LEU A 18 4.02 5.56 -2.03
CA LEU A 18 2.86 5.92 -1.20
C LEU A 18 3.19 5.79 0.29
N ILE A 19 3.72 4.65 0.71
CA ILE A 19 4.07 4.36 2.12
C ILE A 19 5.12 5.36 2.66
N SER A 20 6.17 5.63 1.89
CA SER A 20 7.20 6.62 2.20
C SER A 20 6.65 8.06 2.30
N ARG A 21 5.64 8.42 1.50
CA ARG A 21 4.99 9.75 1.59
C ARG A 21 4.14 9.91 2.86
N ILE A 22 3.43 8.86 3.26
CA ILE A 22 2.64 8.84 4.52
C ILE A 22 3.57 9.10 5.72
N GLY A 23 4.77 8.49 5.72
CA GLY A 23 5.78 8.72 6.75
C GLY A 23 5.40 8.12 8.11
N GLN A 24 4.77 6.94 8.10
CA GLN A 24 4.29 6.20 9.28
C GLN A 24 4.70 4.73 9.18
N THR A 25 4.65 3.99 10.28
CA THR A 25 5.06 2.57 10.28
C THR A 25 4.12 1.71 9.43
N PRO A 26 4.62 0.62 8.80
CA PRO A 26 3.78 -0.34 8.08
C PRO A 26 2.61 -0.87 8.93
N SER A 27 2.82 -1.07 10.23
CA SER A 27 1.80 -1.50 11.19
C SER A 27 0.70 -0.46 11.45
N TRP A 28 1.03 0.83 11.44
CA TRP A 28 0.07 1.94 11.56
C TRP A 28 -0.76 2.06 10.27
N ILE A 29 -0.11 1.95 9.11
CA ILE A 29 -0.73 2.02 7.79
C ILE A 29 -1.69 0.83 7.60
N ALA A 30 -1.23 -0.40 7.89
CA ALA A 30 -2.03 -1.61 7.82
C ALA A 30 -3.33 -1.49 8.63
N LYS A 31 -3.22 -1.04 9.89
CA LYS A 31 -4.37 -0.80 10.78
C LYS A 31 -5.36 0.22 10.22
N ARG A 32 -4.89 1.27 9.55
CA ARG A 32 -5.73 2.33 8.96
C ARG A 32 -6.45 1.89 7.68
N ILE A 33 -5.85 1.05 6.85
CA ILE A 33 -6.49 0.54 5.62
C ILE A 33 -7.19 -0.82 5.80
N GLY A 34 -7.25 -1.35 7.03
CA GLY A 34 -7.99 -2.57 7.36
C GLY A 34 -7.30 -3.89 6.97
N VAL A 35 -5.98 -3.90 6.76
CA VAL A 35 -5.21 -5.10 6.38
C VAL A 35 -4.24 -5.54 7.48
N THR A 36 -3.62 -6.70 7.31
CA THR A 36 -2.55 -7.16 8.22
C THR A 36 -1.22 -6.49 7.89
N ASP A 37 -0.36 -6.29 8.88
CA ASP A 37 1.01 -5.79 8.69
C ASP A 37 1.82 -6.65 7.69
N LYS A 38 1.60 -7.97 7.66
CA LYS A 38 2.17 -8.88 6.66
C LYS A 38 1.73 -8.56 5.23
N ARG A 39 0.50 -8.05 5.03
CA ARG A 39 0.00 -7.68 3.69
C ARG A 39 0.74 -6.46 3.14
N ILE A 40 1.04 -5.46 3.97
CA ILE A 40 1.87 -4.32 3.56
C ILE A 40 3.27 -4.79 3.17
N ARG A 41 3.88 -5.69 3.96
CA ARG A 41 5.20 -6.25 3.64
C ARG A 41 5.21 -7.02 2.32
N TYR A 42 4.31 -7.99 2.13
CA TYR A 42 4.23 -8.71 0.85
C TYR A 42 3.92 -7.81 -0.37
N ILE A 43 3.28 -6.64 -0.17
CA ILE A 43 3.08 -5.64 -1.23
C ILE A 43 4.38 -4.88 -1.57
N LEU A 44 5.25 -4.64 -0.60
CA LEU A 44 6.57 -4.05 -0.82
C LEU A 44 7.57 -5.09 -1.39
N ASP A 45 7.53 -6.31 -0.86
CA ASP A 45 8.36 -7.44 -1.29
C ASP A 45 8.03 -7.90 -2.73
N GLY A 46 6.80 -7.63 -3.21
CA GLY A 46 6.31 -8.01 -4.55
C GLY A 46 5.96 -9.50 -4.70
N GLU A 47 6.27 -10.31 -3.69
CA GLU A 47 5.99 -11.74 -3.64
C GLU A 47 5.83 -12.23 -2.19
N ARG A 48 5.53 -13.52 -2.03
CA ARG A 48 5.63 -14.24 -0.76
C ARG A 48 6.05 -15.68 -1.02
N THR A 49 6.90 -16.24 -0.16
CA THR A 49 7.20 -17.68 -0.17
C THR A 49 6.52 -18.39 1.00
N VAL A 50 5.82 -19.49 0.73
CA VAL A 50 5.14 -20.32 1.74
C VAL A 50 5.44 -21.79 1.44
N LYS A 51 6.06 -22.51 2.40
CA LYS A 51 6.46 -23.93 2.25
C LYS A 51 7.34 -24.24 1.02
N GLY A 52 8.03 -23.24 0.47
CA GLY A 52 8.86 -23.37 -0.76
C GLY A 52 8.15 -22.91 -2.04
N GLU A 53 6.84 -22.65 -2.00
CA GLU A 53 6.10 -22.08 -3.12
C GLU A 53 6.15 -20.55 -3.05
N THR A 54 6.73 -19.89 -4.04
CA THR A 54 6.67 -18.42 -4.19
C THR A 54 5.45 -18.01 -5.02
N THR A 55 4.64 -17.10 -4.50
CA THR A 55 3.53 -16.46 -5.22
C THR A 55 3.84 -14.98 -5.44
N PRO A 56 3.72 -14.43 -6.66
CA PRO A 56 3.72 -12.98 -6.88
C PRO A 56 2.59 -12.31 -6.08
N ILE A 57 2.86 -11.13 -5.55
CA ILE A 57 1.92 -10.34 -4.76
C ILE A 57 1.87 -8.91 -5.30
N GLN A 58 0.68 -8.53 -5.77
CA GLN A 58 0.38 -7.16 -6.16
C GLN A 58 -0.52 -6.47 -5.13
N MET A 59 -0.34 -5.16 -5.00
CA MET A 59 -1.30 -4.26 -4.37
C MET A 59 -2.59 -4.24 -5.20
N THR A 60 -3.75 -4.42 -4.58
CA THR A 60 -5.04 -4.26 -5.28
C THR A 60 -5.38 -2.77 -5.44
N TYR A 61 -6.24 -2.44 -6.41
CA TYR A 61 -6.72 -1.08 -6.60
C TYR A 61 -7.35 -0.48 -5.33
N THR A 62 -8.08 -1.28 -4.53
CA THR A 62 -8.65 -0.83 -3.25
C THR A 62 -7.58 -0.45 -2.23
N GLU A 63 -6.48 -1.20 -2.16
CA GLU A 63 -5.35 -0.90 -1.27
C GLU A 63 -4.56 0.32 -1.76
N GLN A 64 -4.38 0.46 -3.08
CA GLN A 64 -3.81 1.66 -3.70
C GLN A 64 -4.62 2.91 -3.33
N PHE A 65 -5.92 2.92 -3.60
CA PHE A 65 -6.78 4.07 -3.34
C PHE A 65 -6.85 4.43 -1.85
N ALA A 66 -6.79 3.44 -0.96
CA ALA A 66 -6.70 3.67 0.48
C ALA A 66 -5.37 4.30 0.89
N LEU A 67 -4.24 3.84 0.33
CA LEU A 67 -2.92 4.44 0.55
C LEU A 67 -2.81 5.86 -0.03
N GLU A 68 -3.33 6.11 -1.22
CA GLU A 68 -3.42 7.44 -1.83
C GLU A 68 -4.26 8.41 -0.96
N CYS A 69 -5.38 7.93 -0.40
CA CYS A 69 -6.17 8.72 0.56
C CYS A 69 -5.36 9.06 1.82
N LEU A 70 -4.57 8.13 2.36
CA LEU A 70 -3.67 8.39 3.49
C LEU A 70 -2.51 9.33 3.13
N VAL A 71 -2.02 9.31 1.88
CA VAL A 71 -1.04 10.30 1.38
C VAL A 71 -1.67 11.69 1.34
N ALA A 72 -2.91 11.81 0.84
CA ALA A 72 -3.63 13.09 0.81
C ALA A 72 -3.88 13.64 2.24
N GLU A 73 -4.28 12.79 3.19
CA GLU A 73 -4.39 13.13 4.60
C GLU A 73 -3.04 13.59 5.20
N ALA A 74 -1.98 12.82 4.97
CA ALA A 74 -0.64 13.12 5.49
C ALA A 74 -0.01 14.38 4.87
N ILE A 75 -0.43 14.80 3.68
CA ILE A 75 -0.07 16.10 3.09
C ILE A 75 -0.88 17.22 3.73
N ALA A 76 -2.21 17.06 3.86
CA ALA A 76 -3.09 18.07 4.44
C ALA A 76 -2.77 18.38 5.93
N LEU A 77 -2.21 17.42 6.66
CA LEU A 77 -1.74 17.59 8.05
C LEU A 77 -0.34 18.23 8.17
N ARG A 78 0.31 18.57 7.05
CA ARG A 78 1.64 19.24 6.99
C ARG A 78 1.57 20.65 6.38
N MET A 79 0.36 21.18 6.18
CA MET A 79 0.07 22.50 5.61
C MET A 79 -0.60 23.41 6.64
#